data_AF-A0A0S2TAR2-F1
#
_entry.id   AF-A0A0S2TAR2-F1
#
_cell.length_a   1.000
_cell.length_b   1.000
_cell.length_c   1.000
_cell.angle_alpha   90.00
_cell.angle_beta   90.00
_cell.angle_gamma   90.00
#
_symmetry.space_group_name_H-M   'P 1'
#
loop_
_entity.id
_entity.type
_entity.pdbx_description
1 polymer ?
#
loop_
_entity_poly.entity_id
_entity_poly.type
_entity_poly.pdbx_seq_one_letter_code
_entity_poly.pdbx_strand_id
1 'polypeptide(L)'
;MKICKVEKPLVATNRIPGLEHRHLQVVLDGSSRLVAVDAVGCTPGDWVICVGSSAAREAAGSKEYPSDLTIVGIIDYWSEEAQG
;
A
#
# COMPACT_ATOMS: atom_id res chain seq x y z
N MET A 1 8.43 3.67 7.61
CA MET A 1 7.68 2.52 7.06
C MET A 1 6.63 2.12 8.09
N LYS A 2 5.56 1.45 7.65
CA LYS A 2 4.45 0.99 8.49
C LYS A 2 4.12 -0.46 8.12
N ILE A 3 3.63 -1.21 9.09
CA ILE A 3 3.06 -2.54 8.88
C ILE A 3 1.56 -2.34 8.68
N CYS A 4 1.05 -2.78 7.55
CA CYS A 4 -0.37 -2.75 7.25
C CYS A 4 -0.87 -4.14 6.85
N LYS A 5 -2.17 -4.36 6.94
CA LYS A 5 -2.83 -5.55 6.37
C LYS A 5 -3.65 -5.16 5.15
N VAL A 6 -3.51 -5.88 4.05
CA VAL A 6 -4.32 -5.62 2.85
C VAL A 6 -5.77 -6.04 3.11
N GLU A 7 -6.72 -5.10 2.98
CA GLU A 7 -8.15 -5.37 3.14
C GLU A 7 -8.76 -5.84 1.83
N LYS A 8 -8.53 -5.09 0.73
CA LYS A 8 -9.12 -5.36 -0.59
C LYS A 8 -8.52 -4.49 -1.71
N PRO A 9 -8.65 -4.88 -2.98
CA PRO A 9 -8.36 -4.02 -4.11
C PRO A 9 -9.24 -2.77 -4.14
N LEU A 10 -8.68 -1.66 -4.63
CA LEU A 10 -9.39 -0.42 -4.88
C LEU A 10 -9.36 -0.09 -6.38
N VAL A 11 -10.52 0.21 -6.96
CA VAL A 11 -10.65 0.61 -8.36
C VAL A 11 -11.14 2.04 -8.45
N ALA A 12 -10.34 2.92 -9.05
CA ALA A 12 -10.69 4.30 -9.38
C ALA A 12 -10.66 4.48 -10.90
N THR A 13 -11.85 4.53 -11.53
CA THR A 13 -12.00 4.66 -12.99
C THR A 13 -11.89 6.11 -13.47
N ASN A 14 -12.20 7.09 -12.62
CA ASN A 14 -12.01 8.51 -12.87
C ASN A 14 -10.91 9.04 -11.96
N ARG A 15 -9.73 9.31 -12.51
CA ARG A 15 -8.52 9.70 -11.77
C ARG A 15 -7.67 10.65 -12.61
N ILE A 16 -6.83 11.45 -11.96
CA ILE A 16 -5.89 12.33 -12.67
C ILE A 16 -4.95 11.50 -13.55
N PRO A 17 -4.51 12.02 -14.72
CA PRO A 17 -3.65 11.26 -15.63
C PRO A 17 -2.36 10.74 -14.98
N GLY A 18 -1.77 11.52 -14.06
CA GLY A 18 -0.52 11.16 -13.38
C GLY A 18 -0.62 9.96 -12.43
N LEU A 19 -1.82 9.50 -12.05
CA LEU A 19 -1.99 8.26 -11.29
C LEU A 19 -1.89 7.02 -12.19
N GLU A 20 -1.84 7.20 -13.52
CA GLU A 20 -1.62 6.16 -14.53
C GLU A 20 -2.59 4.96 -14.39
N HIS A 21 -2.07 3.73 -14.42
CA HIS A 21 -2.81 2.47 -14.28
C HIS A 21 -2.26 1.58 -13.15
N ARG A 22 -1.58 2.15 -12.15
CA ARG A 22 -1.08 1.40 -11.01
C ARG A 22 -2.22 0.76 -10.20
N HIS A 23 -1.93 -0.42 -9.67
CA HIS A 23 -2.81 -1.13 -8.75
C HIS A 23 -2.88 -0.38 -7.42
N LEU A 24 -4.09 -0.31 -6.86
CA LEU A 24 -4.35 0.32 -5.57
C LEU A 24 -4.99 -0.70 -4.64
N GLN A 25 -4.57 -0.67 -3.38
CA GLN A 25 -5.11 -1.52 -2.32
C GLN A 25 -5.65 -0.64 -1.21
N VAL A 26 -6.76 -1.04 -0.61
CA VAL A 26 -7.14 -0.58 0.74
C VAL A 26 -6.31 -1.41 1.73
N VAL A 27 -5.61 -0.73 2.63
CA VAL A 27 -4.82 -1.35 3.69
C VAL A 27 -5.26 -0.84 5.07
N LEU A 28 -5.11 -1.68 6.08
CA LEU A 28 -5.41 -1.39 7.47
C LEU A 28 -4.12 -1.09 8.24
N ASP A 29 -4.03 0.10 8.82
CA ASP A 29 -3.06 0.50 9.84
C ASP A 29 -3.80 0.52 11.19
N GLY A 30 -3.80 -0.63 11.88
CA GLY A 30 -4.72 -0.88 12.99
C GLY A 30 -6.19 -0.82 12.52
N SER A 31 -6.98 0.09 13.10
CA SER A 31 -8.38 0.33 12.72
C SER A 31 -8.56 1.33 11.57
N SER A 32 -7.48 2.02 11.16
CA SER A 32 -7.53 3.06 10.13
C SER A 32 -7.39 2.46 8.75
N ARG A 33 -8.28 2.87 7.83
CA ARG A 33 -8.19 2.51 6.40
C ARG A 33 -7.36 3.55 5.64
N LEU A 34 -6.37 3.07 4.90
CA LEU A 34 -5.53 3.87 4.02
C LEU A 34 -5.59 3.29 2.60
N VAL A 35 -5.20 4.09 1.60
CA VAL A 35 -5.01 3.64 0.22
C VAL A 35 -3.52 3.60 -0.06
N ALA A 36 -3.03 2.48 -0.58
CA ALA A 36 -1.63 2.32 -0.95
C ALA A 36 -1.52 1.90 -2.42
N VAL A 37 -0.48 2.41 -3.10
CA VAL A 37 -0.06 1.87 -4.39
C VAL A 37 0.56 0.50 -4.19
N ASP A 38 0.18 -0.46 -5.00
CA ASP A 38 0.74 -1.80 -4.99
C ASP A 38 1.77 -1.97 -6.11
N ALA A 39 3.04 -1.96 -5.71
CA ALA A 39 4.18 -2.19 -6.60
C ALA A 39 4.68 -3.65 -6.55
N VAL A 40 4.04 -4.52 -5.76
CA VAL A 40 4.54 -5.86 -5.41
C VAL A 40 3.63 -6.96 -5.96
N GLY A 41 2.31 -6.75 -5.98
CA GLY A 41 1.32 -7.74 -6.37
C GLY A 41 0.68 -8.43 -5.16
N CYS A 42 0.25 -7.65 -4.17
CA CYS A 42 -0.34 -8.15 -2.94
C CYS A 42 -1.81 -8.57 -3.12
N THR A 43 -2.29 -9.38 -2.18
CA THR A 43 -3.65 -9.91 -2.13
C THR A 43 -4.31 -9.64 -0.77
N PRO A 44 -5.65 -9.66 -0.67
CA PRO A 44 -6.35 -9.49 0.59
C PRO A 44 -5.88 -10.46 1.67
N GLY A 45 -5.57 -9.95 2.85
CA GLY A 45 -5.04 -10.72 3.98
C GLY A 45 -3.52 -10.64 4.14
N ASP A 46 -2.78 -10.24 3.10
CA ASP A 46 -1.33 -10.08 3.18
C ASP A 46 -0.95 -9.01 4.21
N TRP A 47 0.05 -9.32 5.02
CA TRP A 47 0.78 -8.33 5.81
C TRP A 47 1.84 -7.69 4.94
N VAL A 48 1.93 -6.36 4.97
CA VAL A 48 2.76 -5.62 4.04
C VAL A 48 3.54 -4.51 4.73
N ILE A 49 4.69 -4.18 4.15
CA ILE A 49 5.46 -2.99 4.49
C ILE A 49 5.03 -1.88 3.55
N CYS A 50 4.50 -0.80 4.12
CA CYS A 50 4.19 0.43 3.40
C CYS A 50 5.25 1.49 3.68
N VAL A 51 5.73 2.18 2.64
CA VAL A 51 6.55 3.38 2.76
C VAL A 51 5.70 4.60 2.44
N GLY A 52 5.86 5.68 3.22
CA GLY A 52 5.06 6.90 3.07
C GLY A 52 5.90 8.12 2.70
N SER A 53 5.22 9.26 2.54
CA SER A 53 5.84 10.57 2.25
C SER A 53 6.60 10.56 0.92
N SER A 54 7.67 11.35 0.78
CA SER A 54 8.44 11.49 -0.46
C SER A 54 9.00 10.17 -1.01
N ALA A 55 9.37 9.24 -0.14
CA ALA A 55 9.89 7.93 -0.53
C ALA A 55 8.83 7.04 -1.22
N ALA A 56 7.54 7.27 -0.98
CA ALA A 56 6.47 6.52 -1.62
C ALA A 56 6.43 6.70 -3.14
N ARG A 57 6.81 7.88 -3.63
CA ARG A 57 6.86 8.18 -5.07
C ARG A 57 7.93 7.35 -5.76
N GLU A 58 9.15 7.35 -5.21
CA GLU A 58 10.25 6.52 -5.72
C GLU A 58 9.89 5.03 -5.68
N ALA A 59 9.29 4.56 -4.59
CA ALA A 59 8.78 3.19 -4.48
C ALA A 59 7.66 2.85 -5.49
N ALA A 60 6.84 3.83 -5.88
CA ALA A 60 5.83 3.68 -6.92
C ALA A 60 6.44 3.65 -8.35
N GLY A 61 7.75 3.92 -8.47
CA GLY A 61 8.51 3.85 -9.70
C GLY A 61 8.92 5.20 -10.30
N SER A 62 8.51 6.34 -9.72
CA SER A 62 8.91 7.68 -10.19
C SER A 62 8.77 8.75 -9.12
N LYS A 63 9.75 9.66 -9.00
CA LYS A 63 9.70 10.83 -8.10
C LYS A 63 8.51 11.76 -8.34
N GLU A 64 7.95 11.73 -9.55
CA GLU A 64 6.82 12.55 -9.97
C GLU A 64 5.46 11.88 -9.72
N TYR A 65 5.44 10.57 -9.40
CA TYR A 65 4.20 9.84 -9.21
C TYR A 65 3.43 10.39 -7.99
N PRO A 66 2.12 10.67 -8.09
CA PRO A 66 1.35 11.31 -7.02
C PRO A 66 0.91 10.30 -5.95
N SER A 67 1.88 9.66 -5.28
CA SER A 67 1.66 8.75 -4.13
C SER A 67 2.27 9.31 -2.86
N ASP A 68 1.58 9.14 -1.75
CA ASP A 68 2.06 9.35 -0.39
C ASP A 68 2.17 8.03 0.42
N LEU A 69 1.77 6.90 -0.15
CA LEU A 69 1.83 5.57 0.44
C LEU A 69 1.96 4.46 -0.63
N THR A 70 3.02 3.67 -0.54
CA THR A 70 3.30 2.57 -1.49
C THR A 70 3.73 1.31 -0.74
N ILE A 71 3.18 0.16 -1.15
CA ILE A 71 3.58 -1.16 -0.65
C ILE A 71 4.91 -1.53 -1.29
N VAL A 72 5.89 -1.90 -0.46
CA VAL A 72 7.26 -2.25 -0.89
C VAL A 72 7.66 -3.69 -0.57
N GLY A 73 6.82 -4.43 0.15
CA GLY A 73 7.05 -5.85 0.41
C GLY A 73 5.89 -6.51 1.13
N ILE A 74 5.80 -7.83 0.98
CA ILE A 74 4.93 -8.72 1.76
C ILE A 74 5.76 -9.29 2.92
N ILE A 75 5.14 -9.39 4.10
CA ILE A 75 5.77 -9.88 5.31
C ILE A 75 5.39 -11.34 5.50
N ASP A 76 6.37 -12.22 5.40
CA ASP A 76 6.19 -13.64 5.68
C ASP A 76 6.08 -13.89 7.19
N TYR A 77 5.26 -14.88 7.57
CA TYR A 77 5.12 -15.38 8.95
C TYR A 77 4.75 -14.31 9.99
N TRP A 78 4.05 -13.24 9.60
CA TRP A 78 3.57 -12.21 10.52
C TRP A 78 2.28 -12.66 11.22
N SER A 79 2.26 -12.59 12.56
CA SER A 79 1.07 -12.85 13.38
C SER A 79 0.72 -11.62 14.22
N GLU A 80 -0.57 -11.37 14.44
CA GLU A 80 -1.06 -10.30 15.33
C GLU A 80 -0.85 -10.64 16.83
N GLU A 81 -0.26 -11.80 17.13
CA GLU A 81 -0.04 -12.32 18.49
C GLU A 81 1.14 -11.61 19.17
N ALA A 82 0.95 -10.32 19.44
CA ALA A 82 1.79 -9.54 20.33
C ALA A 82 0.97 -8.46 21.07
N GLN A 83 -0.23 -8.81 21.55
CA GLN A 83 -0.93 -8.08 22.60
C GLN A 83 -1.68 -9.06 23.51
N GLY A 84 -0.90 -9.75 24.35
CA GLY A 84 -1.36 -10.28 25.63
C GLY A 84 -1.01 -9.31 26.74
#